data_AF-A0AAW4V5K8-F1
#
_entry.id   AF-A0AAW4V5K8-F1
#
_cell.length_a   1.000
_cell.length_b   1.000
_cell.length_c   1.000
_cell.angle_alpha   90.00
_cell.angle_beta   90.00
_cell.angle_gamma   90.00
#
_symmetry.space_group_name_H-M   'P 1'
#
loop_
_entity.id
_entity.type
_entity.pdbx_description
1 polymer ?
#
loop_
_entity_poly.entity_id
_entity_poly.type
_entity_poly.pdbx_seq_one_letter_code
_entity_poly.pdbx_strand_id
1 'polypeptide(L)'
;MGIYSIFLDKDMYFDKGCSINGRSFNHLAEFVKVYLSSNDKINRIYIAGACYCRNSTSADELVEACFGNKRKYKIATISRYRGFNYKFVDDAIKKFQIFLNTLVKKKYDHRKMMYFLIDDEVVAILIGSSNFSRNTYMYDIASEADILLVKEGMGNEKFISGLIESNQKELLISKTLKNNNDKYLQKIFEENLSQLTEIK
;
A
#
# COMPACT_ATOMS: atom_id res chain seq x y z
N MET A 1 17.38 -2.57 -13.40
CA MET A 1 16.98 -2.96 -12.03
C MET A 1 15.74 -3.86 -12.14
N GLY A 2 15.50 -4.83 -11.25
CA GLY A 2 14.35 -5.73 -11.34
C GLY A 2 13.06 -5.16 -10.71
N ILE A 3 11.89 -5.67 -11.10
CA ILE A 3 10.65 -5.51 -10.32
C ILE A 3 10.22 -6.90 -9.84
N TYR A 4 9.96 -7.01 -8.54
CA TYR A 4 9.35 -8.17 -7.91
C TYR A 4 7.83 -7.96 -7.82
N SER A 5 7.07 -8.97 -8.20
CA SER A 5 5.63 -9.05 -8.01
C SER A 5 5.34 -10.07 -6.93
N ILE A 6 4.71 -9.64 -5.85
CA ILE A 6 4.27 -10.48 -4.74
C ILE A 6 2.75 -10.56 -4.82
N PHE A 7 2.22 -11.75 -5.09
CA PHE A 7 0.78 -11.98 -5.11
C PHE A 7 0.29 -12.26 -3.69
N LEU A 8 -0.75 -11.54 -3.31
CA LEU A 8 -1.41 -11.57 -2.02
C LEU A 8 -2.84 -12.02 -2.26
N ASP A 9 -3.01 -13.32 -2.47
CA ASP A 9 -4.34 -13.95 -2.50
C ASP A 9 -4.77 -14.19 -1.05
N LYS A 10 -5.86 -13.56 -0.62
CA LYS A 10 -6.30 -13.63 0.78
C LYS A 10 -6.51 -15.06 1.24
N ASP A 11 -7.04 -15.93 0.39
CA ASP A 11 -7.31 -17.33 0.73
C ASP A 11 -6.00 -18.10 1.00
N MET A 12 -4.88 -17.60 0.46
CA MET A 12 -3.55 -18.19 0.61
C MET A 12 -2.79 -17.69 1.85
N TYR A 13 -2.94 -16.42 2.25
CA TYR A 13 -2.13 -15.84 3.34
C TYR A 13 -2.90 -15.55 4.63
N PHE A 14 -4.22 -15.40 4.60
CA PHE A 14 -4.98 -14.92 5.77
C PHE A 14 -4.94 -15.94 6.93
N ASP A 15 -4.53 -15.49 8.12
CA ASP A 15 -4.32 -16.30 9.32
C ASP A 15 -3.46 -17.58 9.09
N LYS A 16 -2.62 -17.61 8.05
CA LYS A 16 -1.74 -18.76 7.76
C LYS A 16 -0.38 -18.69 8.45
N GLY A 17 -0.17 -17.69 9.32
CA GLY A 17 1.10 -17.52 10.04
C GLY A 17 2.25 -17.11 9.13
N CYS A 18 1.96 -16.39 8.04
CA CYS A 18 2.98 -15.91 7.13
C CYS A 18 3.96 -14.96 7.83
N SER A 19 5.23 -14.94 7.41
CA SER A 19 6.22 -14.03 7.98
C SER A 19 7.29 -13.59 6.99
N ILE A 20 7.78 -12.37 7.17
CA ILE A 20 8.88 -11.80 6.39
C ILE A 20 9.88 -11.19 7.36
N ASN A 21 11.16 -11.54 7.27
CA ASN A 21 12.20 -11.08 8.21
C ASN A 21 11.84 -11.33 9.69
N GLY A 22 11.23 -12.48 9.99
CA GLY A 22 10.81 -12.84 11.35
C GLY A 22 9.61 -12.04 11.88
N ARG A 23 8.95 -11.23 11.05
CA ARG A 23 7.71 -10.52 11.41
C ARG A 23 6.53 -11.19 10.77
N SER A 24 5.62 -11.69 11.60
CA SER A 24 4.39 -12.32 11.14
C SER A 24 3.40 -11.29 10.59
N PHE A 25 2.58 -11.72 9.65
CA PHE A 25 1.38 -11.02 9.22
C PHE A 25 0.29 -12.04 8.93
N ASN A 26 -0.94 -11.70 9.31
CA ASN A 26 -2.12 -12.52 9.13
C ASN A 26 -3.17 -11.86 8.23
N HIS A 27 -3.03 -10.57 7.96
CA HIS A 27 -3.95 -9.82 7.11
C HIS A 27 -3.22 -8.69 6.36
N LEU A 28 -3.88 -8.07 5.38
CA LEU A 28 -3.23 -7.11 4.46
C LEU A 28 -2.66 -5.88 5.19
N ALA A 29 -3.36 -5.37 6.21
CA ALA A 29 -2.84 -4.25 7.00
C ALA A 29 -1.52 -4.58 7.71
N GLU A 30 -1.38 -5.78 8.28
CA GLU A 30 -0.12 -6.24 8.88
C GLU A 30 0.96 -6.43 7.82
N PHE A 31 0.62 -6.96 6.64
CA PHE A 31 1.56 -7.06 5.52
C PHE A 31 2.13 -5.69 5.14
N VAL A 32 1.27 -4.66 5.00
CA VAL A 32 1.70 -3.27 4.74
C VAL A 32 2.65 -2.78 5.83
N LYS A 33 2.33 -3.04 7.10
CA LYS A 33 3.16 -2.67 8.24
C LYS A 33 4.52 -3.39 8.21
N VAL A 34 4.55 -4.68 7.88
CA VAL A 34 5.77 -5.48 7.73
C VAL A 34 6.65 -4.92 6.61
N TYR A 35 6.06 -4.63 5.44
CA TYR A 35 6.77 -4.01 4.33
C TYR A 35 7.42 -2.68 4.73
N LEU A 36 6.64 -1.77 5.30
CA LEU A 36 7.10 -0.47 5.76
C LEU A 36 8.18 -0.56 6.86
N SER A 37 8.14 -1.61 7.68
CA SER A 37 9.14 -1.82 8.72
C SER A 37 10.44 -2.43 8.17
N SER A 38 10.42 -2.96 6.94
CA SER A 38 11.58 -3.52 6.24
C SER A 38 12.21 -2.55 5.24
N ASN A 39 11.54 -1.45 4.89
CA ASN A 39 12.11 -0.34 4.13
C ASN A 39 11.92 0.99 4.89
N ASP A 40 12.92 1.35 5.69
CA ASP A 40 12.93 2.54 6.56
C ASP A 40 13.21 3.87 5.85
N LYS A 41 13.39 3.84 4.52
CA LYS A 41 13.60 5.03 3.70
C LYS A 41 12.30 5.61 3.13
N ILE A 42 11.24 4.80 3.03
CA ILE A 42 9.92 5.27 2.60
C ILE A 42 9.46 6.39 3.51
N ASN A 43 9.18 7.57 2.94
CA ASN A 43 8.77 8.75 3.69
C ASN A 43 7.40 9.29 3.26
N ARG A 44 6.90 8.87 2.09
CA ARG A 44 5.64 9.33 1.52
C ARG A 44 4.79 8.18 0.99
N ILE A 45 3.49 8.25 1.25
CA ILE A 45 2.51 7.25 0.86
C ILE A 45 1.29 7.96 0.26
N TYR A 46 0.81 7.47 -0.88
CA TYR A 46 -0.44 7.93 -1.47
C TYR A 46 -1.45 6.79 -1.57
N ILE A 47 -2.68 7.03 -1.16
CA ILE A 47 -3.75 6.02 -1.11
C ILE A 47 -4.86 6.42 -2.08
N ALA A 48 -5.03 5.63 -3.14
CA ALA A 48 -6.20 5.68 -4.01
C ALA A 48 -7.16 4.54 -3.62
N GLY A 49 -8.33 4.88 -3.12
CA GLY A 49 -9.42 3.94 -2.84
C GLY A 49 -10.70 4.28 -3.60
N ALA A 50 -11.38 3.24 -4.09
CA ALA A 50 -12.77 3.33 -4.53
C ALA A 50 -13.70 3.50 -3.33
N CYS A 51 -13.52 2.67 -2.30
CA CYS A 51 -14.24 2.76 -1.04
C CYS A 51 -13.24 2.97 0.10
N TYR A 52 -13.64 3.78 1.06
CA TYR A 52 -12.91 4.03 2.31
C TYR A 52 -13.74 3.58 3.51
N CYS A 53 -13.13 3.52 4.70
CA CYS A 53 -13.84 3.28 5.95
C CYS A 53 -15.04 4.23 6.12
N ARG A 54 -16.17 3.68 6.57
CA ARG A 54 -17.46 4.41 6.69
C ARG A 54 -17.67 5.13 8.02
N ASN A 55 -16.78 4.95 8.99
CA ASN A 55 -16.85 5.58 10.30
C ASN A 55 -15.42 5.79 10.85
N SER A 56 -15.30 6.63 11.89
CA SER A 56 -14.03 7.00 12.51
C SER A 56 -13.32 5.82 13.18
N THR A 57 -14.04 5.00 13.96
CA THR A 57 -13.43 3.87 14.69
C THR A 57 -12.76 2.88 13.74
N SER A 58 -13.45 2.47 12.68
CA SER A 58 -12.89 1.57 11.67
C SER A 58 -11.76 2.21 10.86
N ALA A 59 -11.75 3.53 10.70
CA ALA A 59 -10.65 4.24 10.05
C ALA A 59 -9.42 4.30 10.95
N ASP A 60 -9.61 4.59 12.23
CA ASP A 60 -8.55 4.63 13.25
C ASP A 60 -7.87 3.26 13.36
N GLU A 61 -8.66 2.19 13.54
CA GLU A 61 -8.16 0.81 13.60
C GLU A 61 -7.33 0.44 12.37
N LEU A 62 -7.83 0.76 11.17
CA LEU A 62 -7.13 0.44 9.91
C LEU A 62 -5.82 1.22 9.75
N VAL A 63 -5.84 2.53 10.00
CA VAL A 63 -4.67 3.39 9.86
C VAL A 63 -3.60 3.00 10.88
N GLU A 64 -3.98 2.69 12.11
CA GLU A 64 -3.06 2.19 13.13
C GLU A 64 -2.53 0.80 12.77
N ALA A 65 -3.35 -0.11 12.25
CA ALA A 65 -2.91 -1.42 11.81
C ALA A 65 -1.88 -1.35 10.67
N CYS A 66 -2.11 -0.49 9.67
CA CYS A 66 -1.20 -0.33 8.52
C CYS A 66 0.08 0.45 8.88
N PHE A 67 -0.08 1.53 9.64
CA PHE A 67 0.95 2.57 9.78
C PHE A 67 1.43 2.79 11.21
N GLY A 68 0.87 2.11 12.20
CA GLY A 68 1.23 2.17 13.62
C GLY A 68 2.65 1.68 13.89
N ASN A 69 3.63 2.49 13.50
CA ASN A 69 5.06 2.32 13.68
C ASN A 69 5.60 3.49 14.50
N LYS A 70 6.81 3.34 15.07
CA LYS A 70 7.48 4.41 15.82
C LYS A 70 7.71 5.67 14.97
N ARG A 71 7.95 5.49 13.67
CA ARG A 71 8.13 6.59 12.71
C ARG A 71 6.80 7.00 12.08
N LYS A 72 6.69 8.29 11.75
CA LYS A 72 5.54 8.87 11.06
C LYS A 72 5.82 8.99 9.56
N TYR A 73 4.80 8.72 8.76
CA TYR A 73 4.84 8.84 7.29
C TYR A 73 4.04 10.06 6.85
N LYS A 74 4.42 10.67 5.72
CA LYS A 74 3.61 11.66 5.03
C LYS A 74 2.59 10.95 4.15
N ILE A 75 1.30 11.00 4.49
CA ILE A 75 0.25 10.22 3.82
C ILE A 75 -0.84 11.14 3.27
N ALA A 76 -1.27 10.89 2.03
CA ALA A 76 -2.42 11.56 1.41
C ALA A 76 -3.39 10.55 0.79
N THR A 77 -4.69 10.83 0.86
CA THR A 77 -5.69 10.19 0.01
C THR A 77 -5.82 10.96 -1.30
N ILE A 78 -5.81 10.25 -2.44
CA ILE A 78 -5.67 10.89 -3.77
C ILE A 78 -6.81 10.56 -4.73
N SER A 79 -7.86 9.90 -4.25
CA SER A 79 -8.99 9.51 -5.07
C SER A 79 -10.32 9.74 -4.36
N ARG A 80 -11.38 9.84 -5.16
CA ARG A 80 -12.75 9.93 -4.68
C ARG A 80 -13.64 9.09 -5.57
N TYR A 81 -14.55 8.34 -4.97
CA TYR A 81 -15.62 7.64 -5.68
C TYR A 81 -16.99 8.14 -5.24
N ARG A 82 -18.02 7.88 -6.04
CA ARG A 82 -19.39 8.31 -5.74
C ARG A 82 -19.90 7.59 -4.49
N GLY A 83 -20.38 8.36 -3.51
CA GLY A 83 -20.99 7.83 -2.29
C GLY A 83 -20.01 7.38 -1.20
N PHE A 84 -18.70 7.54 -1.42
CA PHE A 84 -17.67 7.23 -0.41
C PHE A 84 -16.92 8.49 -0.01
N ASN A 85 -16.66 8.61 1.30
CA ASN A 85 -16.02 9.76 1.91
C ASN A 85 -14.69 9.33 2.53
N TYR A 86 -13.59 9.88 2.02
CA TYR A 86 -12.24 9.66 2.56
C TYR A 86 -12.01 10.40 3.89
N LYS A 87 -12.92 11.30 4.31
CA LYS A 87 -12.78 12.13 5.52
C LYS A 87 -12.40 11.34 6.78
N PHE A 88 -13.04 10.19 7.02
CA PHE A 88 -12.71 9.39 8.20
C PHE A 88 -11.28 8.86 8.17
N VAL A 89 -10.80 8.48 6.98
CA VAL A 89 -9.42 8.02 6.78
C VAL A 89 -8.45 9.20 6.90
N ASP A 90 -8.76 10.37 6.33
CA ASP A 90 -7.95 11.57 6.48
C ASP A 90 -7.83 12.01 7.95
N ASP A 91 -8.93 11.97 8.70
CA ASP A 91 -8.93 12.33 10.11
C ASP A 91 -8.13 11.32 10.95
N ALA A 92 -8.23 10.02 10.65
CA ALA A 92 -7.37 9.01 11.24
C ALA A 92 -5.89 9.22 10.87
N ILE A 93 -5.57 9.57 9.62
CA ILE A 93 -4.21 9.91 9.19
C ILE A 93 -3.70 11.12 9.97
N LYS A 94 -4.49 12.18 10.19
CA LYS A 94 -4.07 13.34 11.00
C LYS A 94 -3.79 12.96 12.46
N LYS A 95 -4.53 11.99 13.00
CA LYS A 95 -4.34 11.50 14.37
C LYS A 95 -3.06 10.68 14.51
N PHE A 96 -2.77 9.80 13.55
CA PHE A 96 -1.70 8.81 13.69
C PHE A 96 -0.46 9.08 12.85
N GLN A 97 -0.49 9.96 11.85
CA GLN A 97 0.56 10.16 10.83
C GLN A 97 0.69 11.65 10.46
N ILE A 98 1.55 11.96 9.48
CA ILE A 98 1.64 13.32 8.91
C ILE A 98 0.70 13.38 7.71
N PHE A 99 -0.41 14.10 7.83
CA PHE A 99 -1.35 14.28 6.73
C PHE A 99 -0.81 15.23 5.67
N LEU A 100 -0.82 14.80 4.41
CA LEU A 100 -0.57 15.64 3.25
C LEU A 100 -1.90 16.10 2.66
N ASN A 101 -2.05 17.40 2.48
CA ASN A 101 -3.25 17.94 1.84
C ASN A 101 -3.13 17.82 0.32
N THR A 102 -4.06 17.10 -0.30
CA THR A 102 -4.11 16.88 -1.76
C THR A 102 -5.47 17.29 -2.30
N LEU A 103 -5.48 18.11 -3.36
CA LEU A 103 -6.71 18.44 -4.09
C LEU A 103 -7.05 17.29 -5.05
N VAL A 104 -8.02 16.47 -4.66
CA VAL A 104 -8.57 15.41 -5.52
C VAL A 104 -9.47 16.05 -6.58
N LYS A 105 -9.16 15.86 -7.88
CA LYS A 105 -10.04 16.32 -8.97
C LYS A 105 -11.43 15.66 -8.87
N LYS A 106 -12.44 16.29 -9.46
CA LYS A 106 -13.85 15.81 -9.44
C LYS A 106 -14.09 14.46 -10.18
N LYS A 107 -13.08 13.86 -10.79
CA LYS A 107 -13.22 12.59 -11.53
C LYS A 107 -13.40 11.44 -10.53
N TYR A 108 -14.43 10.63 -10.74
CA TYR A 108 -14.61 9.41 -9.95
C TYR A 108 -13.53 8.39 -10.28
N ASP A 109 -12.97 7.81 -9.24
CA ASP A 109 -11.89 6.85 -9.32
C ASP A 109 -12.23 5.59 -8.53
N HIS A 110 -12.16 4.44 -9.22
CA HIS A 110 -12.49 3.12 -8.67
C HIS A 110 -11.23 2.26 -8.44
N ARG A 111 -10.04 2.83 -8.64
CA ARG A 111 -8.76 2.18 -8.35
C ARG A 111 -8.60 1.94 -6.86
N LYS A 112 -7.80 0.93 -6.55
CA LYS A 112 -7.47 0.51 -5.19
C LYS A 112 -5.97 0.27 -5.17
N MET A 113 -5.25 1.34 -4.88
CA MET A 113 -3.80 1.40 -5.02
C MET A 113 -3.19 2.15 -3.85
N MET A 114 -2.03 1.68 -3.40
CA MET A 114 -1.16 2.40 -2.48
C MET A 114 0.22 2.54 -3.10
N TYR A 115 0.72 3.77 -3.15
CA TYR A 115 2.05 4.08 -3.67
C TYR A 115 2.98 4.34 -2.50
N PHE A 116 4.17 3.75 -2.54
CA PHE A 116 5.22 3.94 -1.56
C PHE A 116 6.40 4.66 -2.21
N LEU A 117 6.80 5.79 -1.62
CA LEU A 117 7.81 6.66 -2.20
C LEU A 117 8.96 6.91 -1.22
N ILE A 118 10.15 7.02 -1.80
CA ILE A 118 11.31 7.65 -1.19
C ILE A 118 11.47 9.00 -1.90
N ASP A 119 11.23 10.07 -1.15
CA ASP A 119 11.13 11.43 -1.66
C ASP A 119 10.06 11.53 -2.74
N ASP A 120 10.44 11.63 -4.01
CA ASP A 120 9.52 11.71 -5.16
C ASP A 120 9.60 10.47 -6.08
N GLU A 121 10.41 9.47 -5.72
CA GLU A 121 10.54 8.23 -6.48
C GLU A 121 9.65 7.12 -5.93
N VAL A 122 8.82 6.54 -6.78
CA VAL A 122 8.00 5.37 -6.45
C VAL A 122 8.87 4.11 -6.38
N VAL A 123 8.89 3.48 -5.21
CA VAL A 123 9.66 2.26 -4.95
C VAL A 123 8.80 1.02 -4.84
N ALA A 124 7.51 1.17 -4.54
CA ALA A 124 6.54 0.09 -4.63
C ALA A 124 5.12 0.59 -4.89
N ILE A 125 4.29 -0.30 -5.41
CA ILE A 125 2.86 -0.11 -5.62
C ILE A 125 2.12 -1.36 -5.14
N LEU A 126 1.21 -1.21 -4.17
CA LEU A 126 0.20 -2.22 -3.86
C LEU A 126 -1.04 -1.92 -4.71
N ILE A 127 -1.53 -2.89 -5.46
CA ILE A 127 -2.72 -2.76 -6.32
C ILE A 127 -3.54 -4.04 -6.27
N GLY A 128 -4.86 -3.92 -6.23
CA GLY A 128 -5.73 -5.09 -6.33
C GLY A 128 -7.21 -4.78 -6.16
N SER A 129 -7.92 -5.75 -5.62
CA SER A 129 -9.38 -5.67 -5.39
C SER A 129 -9.73 -5.13 -4.00
N SER A 130 -8.79 -5.14 -3.04
CA SER A 130 -9.02 -4.68 -1.67
C SER A 130 -9.23 -3.18 -1.57
N ASN A 131 -10.42 -2.75 -1.15
CA ASN A 131 -10.67 -1.35 -0.78
C ASN A 131 -9.79 -0.93 0.39
N PHE A 132 -9.45 0.35 0.56
CA PHE A 132 -8.78 0.81 1.79
C PHE A 132 -9.81 0.94 2.92
N SER A 133 -10.26 -0.23 3.38
CA SER A 133 -11.33 -0.41 4.35
C SER A 133 -10.95 -1.50 5.34
N ARG A 134 -11.43 -1.36 6.58
CA ARG A 134 -11.16 -2.32 7.66
C ARG A 134 -11.50 -3.75 7.26
N ASN A 135 -12.64 -3.93 6.61
CA ASN A 135 -13.16 -5.23 6.20
C ASN A 135 -12.25 -5.98 5.23
N THR A 136 -11.77 -5.29 4.19
CA THR A 136 -10.92 -5.92 3.18
C THR A 136 -9.49 -6.12 3.65
N TYR A 137 -8.99 -5.25 4.54
CA TYR A 137 -7.59 -5.28 4.99
C TYR A 137 -7.32 -6.10 6.25
N MET A 138 -8.34 -6.35 7.09
CA MET A 138 -8.18 -6.95 8.42
C MET A 138 -9.08 -8.16 8.66
N TYR A 139 -10.06 -8.42 7.79
CA TYR A 139 -11.00 -9.52 7.98
C TYR A 139 -11.16 -10.36 6.73
N ASP A 140 -11.44 -11.64 6.96
CA ASP A 140 -11.77 -12.61 5.92
C ASP A 140 -13.28 -12.64 5.69
N ILE A 141 -13.78 -11.65 4.96
CA ILE A 141 -15.20 -11.55 4.61
C ILE A 141 -15.46 -11.55 3.09
N ALA A 142 -14.39 -11.55 2.30
CA ALA A 142 -14.42 -11.53 0.85
C ALA A 142 -13.06 -12.00 0.30
N SER A 143 -13.11 -12.83 -0.73
CA SER A 143 -11.95 -13.28 -1.51
C SER A 143 -11.39 -12.11 -2.31
N GLU A 144 -10.44 -11.41 -1.69
CA GLU A 144 -9.70 -10.31 -2.31
C GLU A 144 -8.33 -10.80 -2.76
N ALA A 145 -7.84 -10.24 -3.86
CA ALA A 145 -6.50 -10.51 -4.35
C ALA A 145 -5.80 -9.19 -4.66
N ASP A 146 -4.57 -9.07 -4.16
CA ASP A 146 -3.73 -7.90 -4.35
C ASP A 146 -2.33 -8.31 -4.84
N ILE A 147 -1.62 -7.35 -5.42
CA ILE A 147 -0.24 -7.53 -5.89
C ILE A 147 0.58 -6.36 -5.36
N LEU A 148 1.69 -6.66 -4.68
CA LEU A 148 2.72 -5.68 -4.39
C LEU A 148 3.80 -5.76 -5.48
N LEU A 149 3.94 -4.69 -6.25
CA LEU A 149 5.04 -4.48 -7.19
C LEU A 149 6.15 -3.70 -6.49
N VAL A 150 7.36 -4.26 -6.41
CA VAL A 150 8.48 -3.69 -5.64
C VAL A 150 9.71 -3.56 -6.54
N LYS A 151 10.30 -2.37 -6.59
CA LYS A 151 11.62 -2.18 -7.23
C LYS A 151 12.70 -2.87 -6.42
N GLU A 152 13.56 -3.63 -7.09
CA GLU A 152 14.83 -4.08 -6.52
C GLU A 152 15.72 -2.87 -6.21
N GLY A 153 16.46 -2.89 -5.10
CA GLY A 153 17.20 -1.72 -4.63
C GLY A 153 16.32 -0.69 -3.93
N MET A 154 16.82 0.54 -3.77
CA MET A 154 16.08 1.66 -3.18
C MET A 154 15.51 1.35 -1.78
N GLY A 155 16.29 0.68 -0.93
CA GLY A 155 15.88 0.33 0.44
C GLY A 155 14.98 -0.91 0.54
N ASN A 156 14.63 -1.56 -0.57
CA ASN A 156 13.84 -2.79 -0.56
C ASN A 156 14.67 -4.06 -0.42
N GLU A 157 16.01 -3.96 -0.35
CA GLU A 157 16.91 -5.12 -0.35
C GLU A 157 16.58 -6.07 0.80
N LYS A 158 16.43 -5.53 2.02
CA LYS A 158 16.06 -6.32 3.21
C LYS A 158 14.69 -6.98 3.07
N PHE A 159 13.72 -6.30 2.46
CA PHE A 159 12.39 -6.86 2.25
C PHE A 159 12.42 -8.02 1.25
N ILE A 160 13.11 -7.83 0.12
CA ILE A 160 13.22 -8.82 -0.95
C ILE A 160 14.02 -10.04 -0.48
N SER A 161 15.16 -9.84 0.19
CA SER A 161 15.94 -10.95 0.76
C SER A 161 15.10 -11.74 1.77
N GLY A 162 14.42 -11.06 2.69
CA GLY A 162 13.55 -11.71 3.67
C GLY A 162 12.42 -12.50 3.04
N LEU A 163 11.82 -12.00 1.95
CA LEU A 163 10.81 -12.72 1.18
C LEU A 163 11.37 -14.01 0.55
N ILE A 164 12.53 -13.91 -0.12
CA ILE A 164 13.17 -15.06 -0.77
C ILE A 164 13.58 -16.11 0.27
N GLU A 165 14.17 -15.70 1.38
CA GLU A 165 14.62 -16.59 2.47
C GLU A 165 13.46 -17.24 3.21
N SER A 166 12.35 -16.51 3.38
CA SER A 166 11.16 -17.03 4.09
C SER A 166 10.44 -18.17 3.36
N ASN A 167 10.73 -18.38 2.06
CA ASN A 167 10.18 -19.44 1.20
C ASN A 167 8.66 -19.67 1.42
N GLN A 168 7.91 -18.56 1.53
CA GLN A 168 6.48 -18.57 1.84
C GLN A 168 5.73 -19.16 0.65
N LYS A 169 5.26 -20.42 0.77
CA LYS A 169 4.52 -21.10 -0.30
C LYS A 169 3.15 -20.46 -0.55
N GLU A 170 2.68 -19.74 0.45
CA GLU A 170 1.45 -18.95 0.49
C GLU A 170 1.56 -17.67 -0.35
N LEU A 171 2.78 -17.21 -0.67
CA LEU A 171 3.02 -16.04 -1.51
C LEU A 171 3.62 -16.49 -2.84
N LEU A 172 2.90 -16.25 -3.93
CA LEU A 172 3.52 -16.37 -5.26
C LEU A 172 4.44 -15.17 -5.47
N ILE A 173 5.73 -15.42 -5.71
CA ILE A 173 6.72 -14.39 -5.97
C ILE A 173 7.26 -14.58 -7.38
N SER A 174 7.17 -13.53 -8.20
CA SER A 174 7.74 -13.51 -9.55
C SER A 174 8.69 -12.32 -9.69
N LYS A 175 9.87 -12.57 -10.26
CA LYS A 175 10.81 -11.49 -10.64
C LYS A 175 10.69 -11.23 -12.13
N THR A 176 10.25 -10.03 -12.49
CA THR A 176 10.28 -9.58 -13.88
C THR A 176 11.58 -8.80 -14.13
N LEU A 177 12.46 -9.38 -14.95
CA LEU A 177 13.67 -8.72 -15.46
C LEU A 177 13.31 -7.86 -16.67
N LYS A 178 12.78 -6.66 -16.48
CA LYS A 178 12.70 -5.66 -17.57
C LYS A 178 13.99 -4.88 -17.60
N ASN A 179 14.92 -5.29 -18.45
CA ASN A 179 16.27 -4.71 -18.56
C ASN A 179 16.34 -3.21 -18.90
N ASN A 180 15.24 -2.48 -19.14
CA ASN A 180 15.29 -1.10 -19.65
C ASN A 180 14.22 -0.13 -19.12
N ASN A 181 13.46 -0.44 -18.06
CA ASN A 181 12.38 0.48 -17.64
C ASN A 181 12.17 0.56 -16.12
N ASP A 182 13.23 0.94 -15.42
CA ASP A 182 13.21 1.30 -13.99
C ASP A 182 12.20 2.44 -13.69
N LYS A 183 11.72 3.13 -14.72
CA LYS A 183 10.67 4.16 -14.66
C LYS A 183 9.24 3.62 -14.79
N TYR A 184 9.02 2.31 -14.94
CA TYR A 184 7.67 1.77 -15.19
C TYR A 184 6.67 2.08 -14.06
N LEU A 185 7.05 1.82 -12.80
CA LEU A 185 6.19 2.15 -11.66
C LEU A 185 5.99 3.67 -11.53
N GLN A 186 7.04 4.44 -11.83
CA GLN A 186 6.99 5.89 -11.83
C GLN A 186 5.97 6.39 -12.87
N LYS A 187 5.96 5.82 -14.07
CA LYS A 187 5.00 6.16 -15.13
C LYS A 187 3.56 5.84 -14.71
N ILE A 188 3.31 4.68 -14.10
CA ILE A 188 1.99 4.35 -13.54
C ILE A 188 1.57 5.43 -12.54
N PHE A 189 2.47 5.80 -11.63
CA PHE A 189 2.19 6.82 -10.64
C PHE A 189 1.93 8.19 -11.27
N GLU A 190 2.76 8.68 -12.20
CA GLU A 190 2.59 9.97 -12.87
C GLU A 190 1.29 10.05 -13.68
N GLU A 191 0.94 8.99 -14.41
CA GLU A 191 -0.35 8.89 -15.10
C GLU A 191 -1.53 8.98 -14.12
N ASN A 192 -1.36 8.46 -12.90
CA ASN A 192 -2.38 8.51 -11.87
C ASN A 192 -2.37 9.83 -11.08
N LEU A 193 -1.21 10.43 -10.86
CA LEU A 193 -1.02 11.70 -10.15
C LEU A 193 -1.38 12.90 -11.02
N SER A 194 -1.27 12.80 -12.36
CA SER A 194 -1.79 13.81 -13.30
C SER A 194 -3.30 14.07 -13.13
N GLN A 195 -3.99 13.19 -12.40
CA GLN A 195 -5.40 13.33 -12.00
C GLN A 195 -5.57 14.14 -10.71
N LEU A 196 -4.51 14.51 -10.01
CA LEU A 196 -4.50 15.55 -8.99
C LEU A 196 -4.20 16.89 -9.67
N THR A 197 -4.74 17.99 -9.14
CA THR A 197 -4.24 19.33 -9.50
C THR A 197 -3.05 19.64 -8.61
N GLU A 198 -1.91 20.05 -9.19
CA GLU A 198 -0.79 20.61 -8.44
C GLU A 198 -1.29 21.75 -7.56
N ILE A 199 -0.95 21.70 -6.26
CA ILE A 199 -1.06 22.87 -5.39
C ILE A 199 0.24 23.65 -5.56
N LYS A 200 0.12 24.92 -5.97
CA LYS A 200 1.19 25.91 -5.89
C LYS A 200 1.50 26.24 -4.44
#